data_AF-A0A2H0ZAL9-F1
#
_entry.id   AF-A0A2H0ZAL9-F1
#
_cell.length_a   1.000
_cell.length_b   1.000
_cell.length_c   1.000
_cell.angle_alpha   90.00
_cell.angle_beta   90.00
_cell.angle_gamma   90.00
#
_symmetry.space_group_name_H-M   'P 1'
#
loop_
_entity.id
_entity.type
_entity.pdbx_description
1 polymer ?
#
loop_
_entity_poly.entity_id
_entity_poly.type
_entity_poly.pdbx_seq_one_letter_code
_entity_poly.pdbx_strand_id
1 'polypeptide(L)'
;MKCPDCGHDNKSSSKLCKKCGKDLTLPPAWFPDTKWHLKTLSVIYLILIIGFFAASHFLHKVPPPYDQRIIAPEMTPWLYPHKKVQP
;
A
#
# COMPACT_ATOMS: atom_id res chain seq x y z
N MET A 1 -14.57 -0.58 -28.00
CA MET A 1 -14.34 -0.11 -26.63
C MET A 1 -15.62 0.51 -26.11
N LYS A 2 -15.98 0.16 -24.87
CA LYS A 2 -17.22 0.61 -24.25
C LYS A 2 -17.01 2.00 -23.66
N CYS A 3 -17.92 2.93 -23.96
CA CYS A 3 -17.87 4.27 -23.38
C CYS A 3 -18.11 4.17 -21.86
N PRO A 4 -17.24 4.72 -21.00
CA PRO A 4 -17.40 4.64 -19.55
C PRO A 4 -18.60 5.44 -19.03
N ASP A 5 -19.16 6.34 -19.83
CA ASP A 5 -20.27 7.22 -19.42
C ASP A 5 -21.63 6.65 -19.81
N CYS A 6 -21.78 6.22 -21.08
CA CYS A 6 -23.08 5.76 -21.61
C CYS A 6 -23.14 4.26 -21.94
N GLY A 7 -22.04 3.53 -21.76
CA GLY A 7 -21.96 2.09 -22.01
C GLY A 7 -22.04 1.67 -23.50
N HIS A 8 -22.08 2.61 -24.44
CA HIS A 8 -22.14 2.29 -25.87
C HIS A 8 -20.81 1.72 -26.39
N ASP A 9 -20.88 0.67 -27.21
CA ASP A 9 -19.71 0.09 -27.86
C ASP A 9 -19.30 0.90 -29.09
N ASN A 10 -18.17 1.59 -28.98
CA ASN A 10 -17.55 2.34 -30.09
C ASN A 10 -16.43 1.51 -30.73
N LYS A 11 -16.08 1.82 -31.99
CA LYS A 11 -14.87 1.27 -32.61
C LYS A 11 -13.65 1.66 -31.76
N SER A 12 -12.66 0.77 -31.65
CA SER A 12 -11.44 1.01 -30.86
C SER A 12 -10.65 2.25 -31.28
N SER A 13 -10.76 2.67 -32.54
CA SER A 13 -10.11 3.87 -33.08
C SER A 13 -10.93 5.17 -32.94
N SER A 14 -12.12 5.13 -32.36
CA SER A 14 -12.98 6.32 -32.23
C SER A 14 -12.50 7.22 -31.09
N LYS A 15 -12.17 8.48 -31.39
CA LYS A 15 -11.79 9.49 -30.39
C LYS A 15 -12.99 10.03 -29.61
N LEU A 16 -14.17 10.07 -30.22
CA LEU A 16 -15.41 10.54 -29.61
C LEU A 16 -16.43 9.40 -29.58
N CYS A 17 -17.25 9.35 -28.53
CA CYS A 17 -18.38 8.44 -28.47
C CYS A 17 -19.49 8.90 -29.42
N LYS A 18 -19.95 8.01 -30.30
CA LYS A 18 -21.03 8.32 -31.25
C LYS A 18 -22.39 8.60 -30.63
N LYS A 19 -22.61 8.14 -29.39
CA LYS A 19 -23.89 8.26 -28.69
C LYS A 19 -23.96 9.51 -27.79
N CYS A 20 -22.97 9.72 -26.93
CA CYS A 20 -22.97 10.82 -25.96
C CYS A 20 -22.00 11.95 -26.30
N GLY A 21 -21.19 11.84 -27.35
CA GLY A 21 -20.23 12.86 -27.76
C GLY A 21 -18.97 12.96 -26.88
N LYS A 22 -18.82 12.12 -25.85
CA LYS A 22 -17.67 12.17 -24.94
C LYS A 22 -16.37 11.80 -25.62
N ASP A 23 -15.31 12.53 -25.29
CA ASP A 23 -13.94 12.18 -25.67
C ASP A 23 -13.47 10.94 -24.93
N LEU A 24 -13.08 9.92 -25.69
CA LEU A 24 -12.58 8.63 -25.23
C LEU A 24 -11.05 8.62 -25.09
N THR A 25 -10.37 9.70 -25.49
CA THR A 25 -8.91 9.86 -25.34
C THR A 25 -8.53 10.47 -23.99
N LEU A 26 -9.46 11.19 -23.36
CA LEU A 26 -9.27 11.77 -22.04
C LEU A 26 -9.56 10.74 -20.95
N PRO A 27 -8.71 10.65 -19.91
CA PRO A 27 -9.03 9.85 -18.74
C PRO A 27 -10.32 10.39 -18.08
N PRO A 28 -11.12 9.53 -17.44
CA PRO A 28 -12.33 9.96 -16.78
C PRO A 28 -12.01 10.93 -15.63
N ALA A 29 -12.92 11.86 -15.33
CA ALA A 29 -12.71 12.90 -14.33
C ALA A 29 -12.44 12.37 -12.90
N TRP A 30 -12.83 11.12 -12.61
CA TRP A 30 -12.53 10.47 -11.34
C TRP A 30 -11.11 9.90 -11.27
N PHE A 31 -10.38 9.81 -12.40
CA PHE A 31 -9.08 9.18 -12.45
C PHE A 31 -8.07 9.99 -11.61
N PRO A 32 -7.45 9.38 -10.59
CA PRO A 32 -6.60 10.11 -9.67
C PRO A 32 -5.32 10.61 -10.33
N ASP A 33 -4.94 11.85 -10.01
CA ASP A 33 -3.69 12.47 -10.44
C ASP A 33 -2.50 12.02 -9.57
N THR A 34 -1.29 12.41 -9.95
CA THR A 34 -0.07 12.06 -9.20
C THR A 34 -0.09 12.66 -7.78
N LYS A 35 -0.69 13.83 -7.59
CA LYS A 35 -0.83 14.45 -6.27
C LYS A 35 -1.79 13.66 -5.39
N TRP A 36 -2.91 13.17 -5.93
CA TRP A 36 -3.81 12.27 -5.22
C TRP A 36 -3.09 11.00 -4.79
N HIS A 37 -2.36 10.34 -5.70
CA HIS A 37 -1.62 9.12 -5.36
C HIS A 37 -0.61 9.35 -4.25
N LEU A 38 0.19 10.42 -4.33
CA LEU A 38 1.20 10.74 -3.33
C LEU A 38 0.56 10.98 -1.95
N LYS A 39 -0.54 11.75 -1.91
CA LYS A 39 -1.28 12.03 -0.68
C LYS A 39 -1.85 10.74 -0.08
N THR A 40 -2.53 9.94 -0.89
CA THR A 40 -3.17 8.69 -0.45
C THR A 40 -2.14 7.69 0.06
N LEU A 41 -1.05 7.48 -0.68
CA LEU A 41 0.02 6.57 -0.26
C LEU A 41 0.70 7.07 1.01
N SER A 42 1.01 8.36 1.10
CA SER A 42 1.59 8.96 2.30
C SER A 42 0.73 8.68 3.54
N VAL A 43 -0.59 8.91 3.46
CA VAL A 43 -1.51 8.64 4.57
C VAL A 43 -1.53 7.15 4.95
N ILE A 44 -1.60 6.25 3.96
CA ILE A 44 -1.60 4.80 4.21
C ILE A 44 -0.32 4.38 4.94
N TYR A 45 0.85 4.78 4.43
CA TYR A 45 2.13 4.43 5.04
C TYR A 45 2.28 5.03 6.45
N LEU A 46 1.84 6.27 6.66
CA LEU A 46 1.89 6.91 7.96
C LEU A 46 1.05 6.14 8.99
N ILE A 47 -0.16 5.74 8.62
CA ILE A 47 -1.04 4.91 9.47
C ILE A 47 -0.40 3.55 9.77
N LEU A 48 0.16 2.88 8.76
CA LEU A 48 0.83 1.59 8.95
C LEU A 48 2.04 1.69 9.87
N ILE A 49 2.86 2.73 9.71
CA ILE A 49 4.02 2.99 10.55
C ILE A 49 3.60 3.22 12.00
N ILE A 50 2.64 4.13 12.23
CA ILE A 50 2.13 4.39 13.59
C ILE A 50 1.53 3.12 14.20
N GLY A 51 0.70 2.40 13.44
CA GLY A 51 0.07 1.16 13.88
C GLY A 51 1.10 0.09 14.26
N PHE A 52 2.15 -0.08 13.46
CA PHE A 52 3.24 -1.01 13.74
C PHE A 52 3.97 -0.67 15.04
N PHE A 53 4.37 0.59 15.23
CA PHE A 53 5.09 0.99 16.45
C PHE A 53 4.20 0.92 17.69
N ALA A 54 2.93 1.32 17.58
CA ALA A 54 1.97 1.17 18.67
C ALA A 54 1.82 -0.31 19.04
N ALA A 55 1.55 -1.18 18.07
CA ALA A 55 1.42 -2.61 18.30
C ALA A 55 2.68 -3.22 18.93
N SER A 56 3.87 -2.92 18.40
CA SER A 56 5.13 -3.41 18.98
C SER A 56 5.31 -2.92 20.42
N HIS A 57 5.04 -1.65 20.71
CA HIS A 57 5.13 -1.11 22.06
C HIS A 57 4.16 -1.78 23.04
N PHE A 58 2.93 -2.08 22.61
CA PHE A 58 1.97 -2.82 23.44
C PHE A 58 2.36 -4.30 23.62
N LEU A 59 2.83 -4.95 22.56
CA LEU A 59 3.27 -6.35 22.58
C LEU A 59 4.55 -6.55 23.40
N HIS A 60 5.36 -5.52 23.63
CA HIS A 60 6.47 -5.60 24.58
C HIS A 60 6.04 -5.46 26.05
N LYS A 61 4.81 -5.03 26.33
CA LYS A 61 4.29 -4.85 27.70
C LYS A 61 3.48 -6.03 28.22
N VAL A 62 3.05 -6.94 27.35
CA VAL A 62 2.32 -8.15 27.78
C VAL A 62 3.27 -9.11 28.49
N PRO A 63 2.77 -9.89 29.47
CA PRO A 63 3.60 -10.87 30.16
C PRO A 63 3.94 -12.05 29.23
N PRO A 64 5.07 -12.73 29.47
CA PRO A 64 5.40 -13.98 28.79
C PRO A 64 4.27 -15.01 28.95
N PRO A 65 3.94 -15.80 27.91
CA PRO A 65 4.68 -16.00 26.66
C PRO A 65 4.17 -15.16 25.47
N TYR A 66 3.30 -14.17 25.73
CA TYR A 66 2.66 -13.36 24.69
C TYR A 66 3.43 -12.07 24.37
N ASP A 67 4.56 -11.86 25.03
CA ASP A 67 5.47 -10.78 24.70
C ASP A 67 6.12 -11.02 23.33
N GLN A 68 6.51 -9.93 22.68
CA GLN A 68 7.20 -10.02 21.40
C GLN A 68 8.53 -10.77 21.58
N ARG A 69 8.60 -12.00 21.04
CA ARG A 69 9.76 -12.90 21.16
C ARG A 69 11.04 -12.23 20.66
N ILE A 70 12.03 -12.13 21.55
CA ILE A 70 13.41 -11.81 21.19
C ILE A 70 14.10 -13.11 20.78
N ILE A 71 14.60 -13.17 19.55
CA ILE A 71 15.36 -14.33 19.07
C ILE A 71 16.75 -14.25 19.68
N ALA A 72 17.11 -15.31 20.41
CA ALA A 72 18.37 -15.36 21.10
C ALA A 72 19.53 -15.44 20.08
N PRO A 73 20.61 -14.66 20.28
CA PRO A 73 21.67 -14.50 19.28
C PRO A 73 22.42 -15.80 18.96
N GLU A 74 22.48 -16.76 19.90
CA GLU A 74 23.05 -18.08 19.71
C GLU A 74 22.27 -18.93 18.70
N MET A 75 20.96 -18.73 18.59
CA MET A 75 20.12 -19.44 17.61
C MET A 75 20.16 -18.78 16.23
N THR A 76 20.53 -17.50 16.15
CA THR A 76 20.64 -16.76 14.87
C THR A 76 21.94 -15.98 14.73
N PRO A 77 23.09 -16.67 14.58
CA PRO A 77 24.40 -16.00 14.45
C PRO A 77 24.50 -15.11 13.20
N TRP A 78 23.79 -15.46 12.13
CA TRP A 78 23.73 -14.69 10.88
C TRP A 78 22.92 -13.39 11.01
N LEU A 79 22.05 -13.27 12.00
CA LEU A 79 21.19 -12.09 12.18
C LEU A 79 21.95 -10.94 12.86
N TYR A 80 22.94 -11.26 13.71
CA TYR A 80 23.77 -10.29 14.42
C TYR A 80 25.25 -10.69 14.40
N PRO A 81 25.92 -10.66 13.23
CA PRO A 81 27.28 -11.21 13.07
C PRO A 81 28.36 -10.54 13.93
N HIS A 82 28.08 -9.35 14.47
CA HIS A 82 29.02 -8.59 15.30
C HIS A 82 28.80 -8.76 16.81
N LYS A 83 27.71 -9.41 17.24
CA LYS A 83 27.47 -9.68 18.66
C LYS A 83 28.20 -10.96 19.05
N LYS A 84 29.19 -10.86 19.93
CA LYS A 84 29.86 -12.04 20.50
C LYS A 84 28.84 -12.77 21.39
N VAL A 85 28.61 -14.05 21.09
CA VAL A 85 27.82 -14.94 21.96
C VAL A 85 28.58 -15.07 23.28
N GLN A 86 27.98 -14.63 24.38
CA GLN A 86 28.55 -14.83 25.71
C GLN A 86 28.32 -16.29 26.12
N PRO A 87 29.35 -16.98 26.65
CA PRO A 87 29.28 -18.41 26.98
C PRO A 87 28.36 -18.71 28.16
#